data_AF-A0AAU7FBV6-F1
#
_entry.id   AF-A0AAU7FBV6-F1
#
_cell.length_a   1.000
_cell.length_b   1.000
_cell.length_c   1.000
_cell.angle_alpha   90.00
_cell.angle_beta   90.00
_cell.angle_gamma   90.00
#
_symmetry.space_group_name_H-M   'P 1'
#
loop_
_entity.id
_entity.type
_entity.pdbx_description
1 polymer ?
#
loop_
_entity_poly.entity_id
_entity_poly.type
_entity_poly.pdbx_seq_one_letter_code
_entity_poly.pdbx_strand_id
1 'polypeptide(L)'
;MAFYFRPDDVPELAGLSSWEQRVLMRGTFLRERAISTVVLLLAVLGSVQFVINPLIEKFLPTVRTDNMAYAAILVVWLLLLMKARDIILMNQLRPKFAAKRAEQKAAEIAKLEAERAAQAEQAAAE
;
A
#
# COMPACT_ATOMS: atom_id res chain seq x y z
N MET A 1 -9.93 -15.75 7.15
CA MET A 1 -9.77 -14.44 6.47
C MET A 1 -8.96 -14.67 5.20
N ALA A 2 -9.44 -14.22 4.04
CA ALA A 2 -8.67 -14.29 2.80
C ALA A 2 -7.45 -13.34 2.89
N PHE A 3 -6.30 -13.78 2.40
CA PHE A 3 -5.07 -12.98 2.34
C PHE A 3 -4.67 -12.82 0.89
N TYR A 4 -4.48 -11.58 0.45
CA TYR A 4 -4.19 -11.26 -0.94
C TYR A 4 -2.75 -10.79 -1.11
N PHE A 5 -2.09 -11.26 -2.17
CA PHE A 5 -0.73 -10.86 -2.50
C PHE A 5 -0.69 -9.69 -3.48
N ARG A 6 -1.74 -9.52 -4.29
CA ARG A 6 -1.88 -8.42 -5.24
C ARG A 6 -3.11 -7.58 -4.90
N PRO A 7 -3.05 -6.26 -5.14
CA PRO A 7 -4.21 -5.38 -4.97
C PRO A 7 -5.35 -5.70 -5.92
N ASP A 8 -5.06 -6.23 -7.11
CA ASP A 8 -6.07 -6.61 -8.09
C ASP A 8 -6.96 -7.76 -7.61
N ASP A 9 -6.44 -8.62 -6.72
CA ASP A 9 -7.18 -9.76 -6.16
C ASP A 9 -8.11 -9.33 -5.01
N VAL A 10 -8.00 -8.08 -4.54
CA VAL A 10 -8.77 -7.56 -3.41
C VAL A 10 -10.17 -7.19 -3.89
N PRO A 11 -11.24 -7.89 -3.47
CA PRO A 11 -12.60 -7.62 -3.93
C PRO A 11 -13.07 -6.22 -3.52
N GLU A 12 -12.53 -5.67 -2.42
CA GLU A 12 -12.78 -4.29 -2.00
C GLU A 12 -12.20 -3.25 -2.97
N LEU A 13 -11.22 -3.61 -3.82
CA LEU A 13 -10.61 -2.75 -4.84
C LEU A 13 -11.12 -3.05 -6.27
N ALA A 14 -11.94 -4.09 -6.44
CA ALA A 14 -12.49 -4.46 -7.74
C ALA A 14 -13.36 -3.32 -8.34
N GLY A 15 -13.15 -3.04 -9.62
CA GLY A 15 -13.84 -1.98 -10.38
C GLY A 15 -13.17 -0.60 -10.35
N LEU A 16 -12.11 -0.41 -9.55
CA LEU A 16 -11.29 0.81 -9.57
C LEU A 16 -10.17 0.67 -10.59
N SER A 17 -9.85 1.77 -11.29
CA SER A 17 -8.66 1.87 -12.12
C SER A 17 -7.38 1.73 -11.28
N SER A 18 -6.28 1.31 -11.90
CA SER A 18 -5.00 1.15 -11.19
C SER A 18 -4.48 2.44 -10.54
N TRP A 19 -4.91 3.60 -11.06
CA TRP A 19 -4.60 4.90 -10.47
C TRP A 19 -5.42 5.16 -9.20
N GLU A 20 -6.74 4.91 -9.23
CA GLU A 20 -7.60 5.08 -8.06
C GLU A 20 -7.24 4.09 -6.96
N GLN A 21 -6.93 2.84 -7.30
CA GLN A 21 -6.40 1.87 -6.34
C GLN A 21 -5.13 2.39 -5.67
N ARG A 22 -4.23 3.02 -6.44
CA ARG A 22 -3.01 3.62 -5.90
C ARG A 22 -3.35 4.79 -4.99
N VAL A 23 -4.25 5.69 -5.36
CA VAL A 23 -4.67 6.82 -4.52
C VAL A 23 -5.31 6.33 -3.23
N LEU A 24 -6.18 5.31 -3.29
CA LEU A 24 -6.84 4.75 -2.13
C LEU A 24 -5.80 4.09 -1.18
N MET A 25 -4.96 3.21 -1.71
CA MET A 25 -3.96 2.50 -0.90
C MET A 25 -2.84 3.41 -0.39
N ARG A 26 -2.47 4.45 -1.15
CA ARG A 26 -1.27 5.24 -0.88
C ARG A 26 -1.54 6.64 -0.35
N GLY A 27 -2.63 7.28 -0.78
CA GLY A 27 -2.97 8.67 -0.48
C GLY A 27 -3.95 8.82 0.68
N THR A 28 -4.83 7.85 0.93
CA THR A 28 -5.86 8.01 1.98
C THR A 28 -5.41 7.58 3.38
N PHE A 29 -4.47 6.62 3.49
CA PHE A 29 -3.99 6.07 4.77
C PHE A 29 -2.57 6.54 5.13
N LEU A 30 -2.35 7.86 5.13
CA LEU A 30 -1.03 8.45 5.41
C LEU A 30 -0.51 8.11 6.80
N ARG A 31 -1.38 8.08 7.82
CA ARG A 31 -0.99 7.79 9.22
C ARG A 31 -0.53 6.35 9.38
N GLU A 32 -1.30 5.39 8.89
CA GLU A 32 -0.97 3.97 8.93
C GLU A 32 0.30 3.68 8.14
N ARG A 33 0.47 4.37 7.02
CA ARG A 33 1.68 4.26 6.22
C ARG A 33 2.90 4.83 6.93
N ALA A 34 2.79 5.97 7.60
CA ALA A 34 3.86 6.53 8.40
C ALA A 34 4.28 5.56 9.53
N ILE A 35 3.32 5.01 10.28
CA ILE A 35 3.58 4.02 11.32
C ILE A 35 4.26 2.77 10.72
N SER A 36 3.72 2.23 9.62
CA SER A 36 4.31 1.07 8.94
C SER A 36 5.73 1.34 8.42
N THR A 37 6.06 2.60 8.11
CA THR A 37 7.39 3.01 7.67
C THR A 37 8.35 3.01 8.84
N VAL A 38 7.93 3.49 10.02
CA VAL A 38 8.75 3.40 11.25
C VAL A 38 9.01 1.93 11.61
N VAL A 39 7.98 1.07 11.55
CA VAL A 39 8.15 -0.37 11.80
C VAL A 39 9.07 -1.00 10.76
N LEU A 40 8.93 -0.63 9.48
CA LEU A 40 9.83 -1.09 8.41
C LEU A 40 11.29 -0.69 8.70
N LEU A 41 11.54 0.54 9.15
CA LEU A 41 12.90 0.98 9.50
C LEU A 41 13.50 0.15 10.63
N LEU A 42 12.73 -0.10 11.70
CA LEU A 42 13.16 -0.97 12.79
C LEU A 42 13.42 -2.40 12.31
N ALA A 43 12.56 -2.93 11.44
CA ALA A 43 12.74 -4.26 10.85
C ALA A 43 13.97 -4.33 9.95
N VAL A 44 14.26 -3.29 9.16
CA VAL A 44 15.48 -3.20 8.34
C VAL A 44 16.71 -3.19 9.24
N LEU A 45 16.78 -2.30 10.24
CA LEU A 45 17.93 -2.22 11.14
C LEU A 45 18.15 -3.53 11.91
N GLY A 46 17.09 -4.09 12.48
CA GLY A 46 17.16 -5.36 13.20
C GLY A 46 17.55 -6.53 12.28
N SER A 47 16.95 -6.63 11.09
CA SER A 47 17.26 -7.72 10.17
C SER A 47 18.66 -7.63 9.59
N VAL A 48 19.23 -6.43 9.41
CA VAL A 48 20.63 -6.32 8.98
C VAL A 48 21.55 -6.94 10.01
N GLN A 49 21.40 -6.55 11.29
CA GLN A 49 22.29 -7.00 12.35
C GLN A 49 22.12 -8.49 12.69
N PHE A 50 20.88 -8.99 12.73
CA PHE A 50 20.58 -10.32 13.26
C PHE A 50 20.25 -11.37 12.19
N VAL A 51 20.01 -10.96 10.94
CA VAL A 51 19.67 -11.90 9.85
C VAL A 51 20.70 -11.81 8.72
N ILE A 52 20.86 -10.64 8.11
CA ILE A 52 21.74 -10.48 6.93
C ILE A 52 23.21 -10.68 7.31
N ASN A 53 23.71 -10.01 8.34
CA ASN A 53 25.12 -10.10 8.72
C ASN A 53 25.54 -11.54 9.06
N PRO A 54 24.80 -12.29 9.92
CA PRO A 54 25.12 -13.69 10.19
C PRO A 54 25.03 -14.59 8.94
N LEU A 55 24.06 -14.35 8.06
CA LEU A 55 23.93 -15.13 6.83
C LEU A 55 25.10 -14.89 5.87
N ILE A 56 25.52 -13.64 5.69
CA ILE A 56 26.67 -13.31 4.85
C ILE A 56 27.95 -13.92 5.43
N GLU A 57 28.15 -13.84 6.74
CA GLU A 57 29.32 -14.44 7.39
C GLU A 57 29.38 -15.96 7.20
N LYS A 58 28.23 -16.63 7.23
CA LYS A 58 28.14 -18.08 7.05
C LYS A 58 28.31 -18.54 5.59
N PHE A 59 27.72 -17.83 4.64
CA PHE A 59 27.61 -18.30 3.26
C PHE A 59 28.55 -17.58 2.28
N LEU A 60 28.88 -16.32 2.53
CA LEU A 60 29.60 -15.44 1.61
C LEU A 60 30.53 -14.47 2.37
N PRO A 61 31.51 -14.97 3.17
CA PRO A 61 32.32 -14.13 4.06
C PRO A 61 33.15 -13.08 3.31
N THR A 62 33.57 -13.37 2.07
CA THR A 62 34.33 -12.46 1.19
C THR A 62 33.50 -11.27 0.69
N VAL A 63 32.17 -11.36 0.72
CA VAL A 63 31.29 -10.27 0.27
C VAL A 63 31.26 -9.12 1.27
N ARG A 64 31.63 -9.36 2.54
CA ARG A 64 31.68 -8.31 3.57
C ARG A 64 32.76 -7.26 3.31
N THR A 65 33.82 -7.62 2.60
CA THR A 65 34.91 -6.70 2.22
C THR A 65 34.67 -6.00 0.89
N ASP A 66 33.73 -6.49 0.08
CA ASP A 66 33.32 -5.83 -1.16
C ASP A 66 32.11 -4.94 -0.89
N ASN A 67 32.38 -3.64 -0.73
CA ASN A 67 31.36 -2.64 -0.45
C ASN A 67 30.26 -2.58 -1.52
N MET A 68 30.56 -2.88 -2.80
CA MET A 68 29.56 -2.84 -3.86
C MET A 68 28.62 -4.04 -3.79
N ALA A 69 29.18 -5.25 -3.64
CA ALA A 69 28.39 -6.47 -3.54
C ALA A 69 27.51 -6.46 -2.27
N TYR A 70 28.07 -6.01 -1.14
CA TYR A 70 27.32 -5.86 0.11
C TYR A 70 26.17 -4.84 -0.02
N ALA A 71 26.43 -3.67 -0.62
CA ALA A 71 25.39 -2.67 -0.84
C ALA A 71 24.26 -3.18 -1.74
N ALA A 72 24.59 -3.94 -2.80
CA ALA A 72 23.59 -4.53 -3.68
C ALA A 72 22.66 -5.50 -2.93
N ILE A 73 23.22 -6.34 -2.05
CA ILE A 73 22.43 -7.26 -1.21
C ILE A 73 21.49 -6.48 -0.29
N LEU A 74 21.97 -5.42 0.37
CA LEU A 74 21.15 -4.59 1.25
C LEU A 74 20.01 -3.90 0.49
N VAL A 75 20.26 -3.41 -0.73
CA VAL A 75 19.22 -2.79 -1.57
C VAL A 75 18.15 -3.82 -1.95
N VAL A 76 18.56 -5.00 -2.41
CA VAL A 76 17.60 -6.08 -2.73
C VAL A 76 16.79 -6.46 -1.50
N TRP A 77 17.43 -6.58 -0.34
CA TRP A 77 16.75 -6.89 0.92
C TRP A 77 15.73 -5.83 1.33
N LEU A 78 16.10 -4.55 1.24
CA LEU A 78 15.19 -3.43 1.48
C LEU A 78 13.96 -3.49 0.57
N LEU A 79 14.16 -3.76 -0.72
CA LEU A 79 13.07 -3.89 -1.69
C LEU A 79 12.12 -5.06 -1.35
N LEU A 80 12.66 -6.19 -0.89
CA LEU A 80 11.87 -7.32 -0.40
C LEU A 80 11.03 -6.94 0.82
N LEU A 81 11.63 -6.25 1.81
CA LEU A 81 10.90 -5.80 2.99
C LEU A 81 9.84 -4.75 2.67
N MET A 82 10.10 -3.84 1.72
CA MET A 82 9.10 -2.90 1.23
C MET A 82 7.90 -3.61 0.58
N LYS A 83 8.16 -4.64 -0.24
CA LYS A 83 7.12 -5.48 -0.84
C LYS A 83 6.30 -6.20 0.24
N ALA A 84 6.95 -6.80 1.23
CA ALA A 84 6.29 -7.49 2.33
C ALA A 84 5.40 -6.52 3.14
N ARG A 85 5.92 -5.32 3.47
CA ARG A 85 5.14 -4.27 4.15
C ARG A 85 3.88 -3.92 3.36
N ASP A 86 3.99 -3.69 2.05
CA ASP A 86 2.84 -3.30 1.23
C ASP A 86 1.76 -4.38 1.21
N ILE A 87 2.14 -5.65 1.14
CA ILE A 87 1.21 -6.79 1.21
C ILE A 87 0.50 -6.83 2.58
N ILE A 88 1.25 -6.67 3.67
CA ILE A 88 0.68 -6.69 5.03
C ILE A 88 -0.28 -5.52 5.21
N LEU A 89 0.16 -4.31 4.84
CA LEU A 89 -0.62 -3.08 4.99
C LEU A 89 -1.92 -3.15 4.19
N MET A 90 -1.87 -3.66 2.95
CA MET A 90 -3.05 -3.86 2.13
C MET A 90 -4.07 -4.76 2.84
N ASN A 91 -3.64 -5.91 3.35
CA ASN A 91 -4.55 -6.86 4.03
C ASN A 91 -5.09 -6.31 5.35
N GLN A 92 -4.31 -5.52 6.09
CA GLN A 92 -4.77 -4.87 7.32
C GLN A 92 -5.75 -3.71 7.05
N LEU A 93 -5.58 -2.99 5.93
CA LEU A 93 -6.42 -1.85 5.56
C LEU A 93 -7.70 -2.25 4.84
N ARG A 94 -7.88 -3.53 4.44
CA ARG A 94 -9.10 -4.04 3.80
C ARG A 94 -10.42 -3.56 4.39
N PRO A 95 -10.68 -3.68 5.71
CA PRO A 95 -11.93 -3.18 6.30
C PRO A 95 -12.10 -1.67 6.12
N LYS A 96 -10.99 -0.92 6.14
CA LYS A 96 -11.00 0.54 5.92
C LYS A 96 -11.20 0.90 4.45
N PHE A 97 -10.70 0.09 3.51
CA PHE A 97 -10.99 0.23 2.08
C PHE A 97 -12.50 0.06 1.80
N ALA A 98 -13.12 -0.95 2.40
CA ALA A 98 -14.56 -1.18 2.26
C ALA A 98 -15.39 0.01 2.78
N ALA A 99 -15.05 0.54 3.96
CA ALA A 99 -15.72 1.71 4.53
C ALA A 99 -15.56 2.96 3.64
N LYS A 100 -14.34 3.25 3.16
CA LYS A 100 -14.10 4.40 2.28
C LYS A 100 -14.78 4.29 0.92
N ARG A 101 -14.95 3.08 0.39
CA ARG A 101 -15.74 2.86 -0.83
C ARG A 101 -17.23 3.12 -0.63
N ALA A 102 -17.78 2.77 0.52
CA ALA A 102 -19.17 3.09 0.83
C ALA A 102 -19.37 4.62 0.90
N GLU A 103 -18.44 5.35 1.51
CA GLU A 103 -18.44 6.81 1.54
C GLU A 103 -18.32 7.43 0.14
N GLN A 104 -17.39 6.95 -0.69
CA GLN A 104 -17.20 7.46 -2.06
C GLN A 104 -18.44 7.25 -2.94
N LYS A 105 -19.06 6.07 -2.87
CA LYS A 105 -20.30 5.79 -3.60
C LYS A 105 -21.47 6.65 -3.12
N ALA A 106 -21.60 6.86 -1.82
CA ALA A 106 -22.64 7.75 -1.28
C ALA A 106 -22.44 9.20 -1.76
N ALA A 107 -21.19 9.68 -1.79
CA ALA A 107 -20.86 11.01 -2.28
C ALA A 107 -21.11 11.16 -3.80
N GLU A 108 -20.86 10.12 -4.59
CA GLU A 108 -21.11 10.12 -6.04
C GLU A 108 -22.61 10.16 -6.34
N ILE A 109 -23.42 9.36 -5.63
CA ILE A 109 -24.88 9.37 -5.76
C ILE A 109 -25.46 10.74 -5.39
N ALA A 110 -25.01 11.33 -4.27
CA ALA A 110 -25.47 12.65 -3.85
C ALA A 110 -25.14 13.75 -4.87
N LYS A 111 -24.00 13.66 -5.56
CA LYS A 111 -23.65 14.57 -6.66
C LYS A 111 -24.55 14.39 -7.87
N LEU A 112 -24.79 13.14 -8.27
CA LEU A 112 -25.68 12.83 -9.40
C LEU A 112 -27.12 13.28 -9.14
N GLU A 113 -27.60 13.16 -7.90
CA GLU A 113 -28.92 13.68 -7.49
C GLU A 113 -28.96 15.20 -7.51
N ALA A 114 -27.90 15.87 -7.03
CA ALA A 114 -27.79 17.33 -7.11
C ALA A 114 -27.72 17.84 -8.56
N GLU A 115 -27.00 17.15 -9.44
CA GLU A 115 -26.93 17.48 -10.88
C GLU A 115 -28.27 17.23 -11.57
N ARG A 116 -28.98 16.15 -11.25
CA ARG A 116 -30.33 15.89 -11.78
C ARG A 116 -31.34 16.92 -11.28
N ALA A 117 -31.26 17.33 -10.01
CA ALA A 117 -32.12 18.38 -9.46
C ALA A 117 -31.86 19.73 -10.15
N ALA A 118 -30.58 20.09 -10.35
CA ALA A 118 -30.21 21.31 -11.06
C ALA A 118 -30.63 21.29 -12.54
N GLN A 119 -30.52 20.15 -13.22
CA GLN A 119 -31.01 19.98 -14.60
C GLN A 119 -32.54 20.04 -14.69
N ALA A 120 -33.25 19.50 -13.69
CA ALA A 120 -34.72 19.58 -13.63
C ALA A 120 -35.22 21.00 -13.36
N GLU A 121 -34.53 21.78 -12.51
CA GLU A 121 -34.83 23.21 -12.31
C GLU A 121 -34.53 24.04 -13.56
N GLN A 122 -33.42 23.77 -14.27
CA GLN A 122 -33.10 24.46 -15.53
C GLN A 122 -34.12 24.14 -16.63
N ALA A 123 -34.57 22.89 -16.75
CA ALA A 123 -35.60 22.50 -17.72
C ALA A 123 -37.01 23.01 -17.38
N ALA A 124 -37.26 23.41 -16.13
CA ALA A 124 -38.54 24.01 -15.71
C ALA A 124 -38.54 25.56 -15.79
N ALA A 125 -37.37 26.17 -16.05
CA ALA A 125 -37.19 27.61 -16.19
C ALA A 125 -37.16 28.11 -17.65
N GLU A 126 -37.18 27.19 -18.63
CA GLU A 126 -37.41 27.46 -20.06
C GLU A 126 -38.89 27.26 -20.43
#